data_AF-A0A3D5XCG3-F1
#
_entry.id   AF-A0A3D5XCG3-F1
#
_cell.length_a   1.000
_cell.length_b   1.000
_cell.length_c   1.000
_cell.angle_alpha   90.00
_cell.angle_beta   90.00
_cell.angle_gamma   90.00
#
_symmetry.space_group_name_H-M   'P 1'
#
loop_
_entity.id
_entity.type
_entity.pdbx_description
1 polymer ?
#
loop_
_entity_poly.entity_id
_entity_poly.type
_entity_poly.pdbx_seq_one_letter_code
_entity_poly.pdbx_strand_id
1 'polypeptide(L)'
;RVANELYLKRLIVGGFEGVYEFAKDFRNEGMDRTHNPEFTVMEIYVAYKDYFWMMNFTEEMVEKVALALHGTTKLKVGDKDIDFKRPFQRVTMTDAIKEHTGFDISGKTEDELRLICKDLNIEIDNTMGKGKLIDEIFGEKCERHYIQPTFITDYPIEMSPLCKRHRSNPELTERFELMVNGKELCNAYSELNDPIDQLERFQ
;
A
#
# COMPACT_ATOMS: atom_id res chain seq x y z
N ARG A 1 -1.53 -10.11 17.52
CA ARG A 1 -0.41 -9.32 16.95
C ARG A 1 -1.00 -8.33 15.97
N VAL A 2 -0.34 -7.20 15.70
CA VAL A 2 -0.84 -6.22 14.72
C VAL A 2 -0.44 -6.57 13.28
N ALA A 3 0.60 -7.40 13.13
CA ALA A 3 1.15 -7.97 11.90
C ALA A 3 2.07 -9.17 12.27
N ASN A 4 2.44 -10.01 11.31
CA ASN A 4 3.45 -11.09 11.45
C ASN A 4 4.78 -10.83 10.75
N GLU A 5 4.88 -9.72 10.06
CA GLU A 5 6.00 -9.30 9.23
C GLU A 5 7.38 -9.57 9.86
N LEU A 6 7.60 -9.06 11.07
CA LEU A 6 8.92 -9.14 11.71
C LEU A 6 9.35 -10.59 11.99
N TYR A 7 8.41 -11.50 12.20
CA TYR A 7 8.72 -12.92 12.44
C TYR A 7 8.97 -13.65 11.13
N LEU A 8 8.18 -13.39 10.09
CA LEU A 8 8.42 -13.96 8.76
C LEU A 8 9.77 -13.51 8.18
N LYS A 9 10.15 -12.24 8.38
CA LYS A 9 11.50 -11.74 8.04
C LYS A 9 12.63 -12.52 8.72
N ARG A 10 12.45 -12.94 9.98
CA ARG A 10 13.44 -13.78 10.68
C ARG A 10 13.58 -15.16 10.05
N LEU A 11 12.49 -15.72 9.50
CA LEU A 11 12.56 -16.98 8.74
C LEU A 11 13.35 -16.79 7.44
N ILE A 12 13.18 -15.67 6.74
CA ILE A 12 14.01 -15.32 5.58
C ILE A 12 15.49 -15.23 5.97
N VAL A 13 15.82 -14.54 7.07
CA VAL A 13 17.20 -14.47 7.62
C VAL A 13 17.71 -15.87 7.98
N GLY A 14 16.84 -16.76 8.45
CA GLY A 14 17.14 -18.15 8.77
C GLY A 14 17.37 -19.06 7.55
N GLY A 15 17.24 -18.54 6.32
CA GLY A 15 17.52 -19.24 5.08
C GLY A 15 16.29 -19.83 4.37
N PHE A 16 15.07 -19.54 4.83
CA PHE A 16 13.88 -19.87 4.05
C PHE A 16 13.74 -18.88 2.88
N GLU A 17 13.76 -19.37 1.64
CA GLU A 17 13.69 -18.49 0.46
C GLU A 17 12.28 -17.99 0.14
N GLY A 18 11.25 -18.62 0.70
CA GLY A 18 9.86 -18.22 0.53
C GLY A 18 8.99 -18.74 1.67
N VAL A 19 8.25 -17.85 2.32
CA VAL A 19 7.32 -18.18 3.40
C VAL A 19 6.01 -17.41 3.23
N TYR A 20 4.91 -18.00 3.63
CA TYR A 20 3.63 -17.31 3.75
C TYR A 20 2.86 -17.82 4.97
N GLU A 21 1.96 -17.00 5.50
CA GLU A 21 1.12 -17.37 6.62
C GLU A 21 -0.24 -16.68 6.52
N PHE A 22 -1.32 -17.46 6.64
CA PHE A 22 -2.66 -16.93 6.91
C PHE A 22 -2.86 -16.85 8.42
N ALA A 23 -3.20 -15.68 8.93
CA ALA A 23 -3.33 -15.49 10.36
C ALA A 23 -4.30 -14.39 10.77
N LYS A 24 -4.59 -14.37 12.07
CA LYS A 24 -5.35 -13.30 12.71
C LYS A 24 -4.44 -12.18 13.18
N ASP A 25 -4.76 -10.99 12.73
CA ASP A 25 -4.23 -9.75 13.27
C ASP A 25 -5.31 -9.03 14.09
N PHE A 26 -4.85 -8.30 15.09
CA PHE A 26 -5.65 -7.65 16.10
C PHE A 26 -5.22 -6.20 16.21
N ARG A 27 -6.12 -5.26 15.92
CA ARG A 27 -5.89 -3.82 16.03
C ARG A 27 -6.91 -3.21 16.98
N ASN A 28 -6.43 -2.45 17.95
CA ASN A 28 -7.28 -1.79 18.94
C ASN A 28 -7.78 -0.45 18.37
N GLU A 29 -8.57 -0.53 17.31
CA GLU A 29 -9.09 0.59 16.53
C GLU A 29 -10.63 0.61 16.59
N GLY A 30 -11.22 1.67 16.04
CA GLY A 30 -12.67 1.73 15.85
C GLY A 30 -13.18 0.62 14.93
N MET A 31 -14.47 0.30 15.04
CA MET A 31 -15.12 -0.68 14.18
C MET A 31 -16.05 0.03 13.21
N ASP A 32 -15.99 -0.37 11.94
CA ASP A 32 -16.91 0.12 10.92
C ASP A 32 -17.26 -1.00 9.92
N ARG A 33 -17.82 -0.66 8.76
CA ARG A 33 -18.24 -1.64 7.74
C ARG A 33 -17.08 -2.35 7.04
N THR A 34 -15.87 -1.82 7.17
CA THR A 34 -14.62 -2.26 6.54
C THR A 34 -13.55 -2.67 7.56
N HIS A 35 -13.68 -2.28 8.83
CA HIS A 35 -12.72 -2.56 9.89
C HIS A 35 -13.34 -3.38 11.02
N ASN A 36 -12.77 -4.55 11.27
CA ASN A 36 -13.05 -5.37 12.46
C ASN A 36 -11.79 -5.46 13.32
N PRO A 37 -11.88 -5.36 14.66
CA PRO A 37 -10.71 -5.43 15.55
C PRO A 37 -9.87 -6.71 15.41
N GLU A 38 -10.49 -7.78 14.88
CA GLU A 38 -9.81 -9.01 14.48
C GLU A 38 -10.08 -9.28 12.99
N PHE A 39 -9.04 -9.44 12.18
CA PHE A 39 -9.19 -9.73 10.76
C PHE A 39 -8.14 -10.74 10.30
N THR A 40 -8.38 -11.35 9.15
CA THR A 40 -7.49 -12.37 8.59
C THR A 40 -6.63 -11.73 7.51
N VAL A 41 -5.31 -11.91 7.61
CA VAL A 41 -4.32 -11.44 6.62
C VAL A 41 -3.55 -12.65 6.09
N MET A 42 -3.15 -12.57 4.83
CA MET A 42 -2.09 -13.40 4.27
C MET A 42 -0.86 -12.53 4.08
N GLU A 43 0.21 -12.85 4.80
CA GLU A 43 1.52 -12.25 4.56
C GLU A 43 2.42 -13.26 3.82
N ILE A 44 3.21 -12.78 2.87
CA ILE A 44 4.13 -13.58 2.05
C ILE A 44 5.46 -12.85 1.89
N TYR A 45 6.56 -13.58 2.05
CA TYR A 45 7.92 -13.10 1.84
C TYR A 45 8.64 -14.04 0.89
N VAL A 46 9.37 -13.47 -0.08
CA VAL A 46 10.16 -14.23 -1.04
C VAL A 46 11.52 -13.55 -1.19
N ALA A 47 12.59 -14.27 -0.89
CA ALA A 47 13.95 -13.78 -1.01
C ALA A 47 14.30 -13.47 -2.48
N TYR A 48 15.19 -12.48 -2.69
CA TYR A 48 15.68 -12.07 -4.01
C TYR A 48 14.61 -11.51 -4.96
N LYS A 49 13.43 -11.12 -4.46
CA LYS A 49 12.35 -10.49 -5.22
C LYS A 49 12.14 -9.05 -4.77
N ASP A 50 11.67 -8.23 -5.70
CA ASP A 50 11.33 -6.82 -5.46
C ASP A 50 9.81 -6.61 -5.59
N TYR A 51 9.38 -5.38 -5.32
CA TYR A 51 7.97 -5.00 -5.39
C TYR A 51 7.35 -5.18 -6.80
N PHE A 52 8.14 -5.09 -7.89
CA PHE A 52 7.64 -5.40 -9.23
C PHE A 52 7.27 -6.86 -9.39
N TRP A 53 8.12 -7.77 -8.88
CA TRP A 53 7.79 -9.19 -8.84
C TRP A 53 6.54 -9.43 -7.98
N MET A 54 6.44 -8.77 -6.83
CA MET A 54 5.30 -8.92 -5.93
C MET A 54 3.98 -8.38 -6.53
N MET A 55 4.01 -7.29 -7.31
CA MET A 55 2.85 -6.83 -8.09
C MET A 55 2.41 -7.89 -9.12
N ASN A 56 3.35 -8.44 -9.89
CA ASN A 56 3.06 -9.49 -10.88
C ASN A 56 2.48 -10.75 -10.21
N PHE A 57 3.04 -11.15 -9.08
CA PHE A 57 2.55 -12.28 -8.30
C PHE A 57 1.13 -12.02 -7.78
N THR A 58 0.88 -10.82 -7.25
CA THR A 58 -0.42 -10.42 -6.70
C THR A 58 -1.51 -10.44 -7.76
N GLU A 59 -1.30 -9.79 -8.92
CA GLU A 59 -2.32 -9.77 -9.98
C GLU A 59 -2.59 -11.16 -10.57
N GLU A 60 -1.56 -12.01 -10.70
CA GLU A 60 -1.72 -13.39 -11.14
C GLU A 60 -2.48 -14.24 -10.12
N MET A 61 -2.18 -14.08 -8.82
CA MET A 61 -2.87 -14.78 -7.75
C MET A 61 -4.36 -14.39 -7.72
N VAL A 62 -4.66 -13.09 -7.75
CA VAL A 62 -6.04 -12.58 -7.72
C VAL A 62 -6.84 -13.05 -8.95
N GLU A 63 -6.25 -12.97 -10.16
CA GLU A 63 -6.87 -13.47 -11.39
C GLU A 63 -7.19 -14.97 -11.28
N LYS A 64 -6.23 -15.78 -10.80
CA LYS A 64 -6.42 -17.23 -10.61
C LYS A 64 -7.52 -17.54 -9.61
N VAL A 65 -7.60 -16.82 -8.50
CA VAL A 65 -8.66 -17.02 -7.50
C VAL A 65 -10.03 -16.67 -8.10
N ALA A 66 -10.15 -15.56 -8.83
CA ALA A 66 -11.40 -15.18 -9.49
C ALA A 66 -11.86 -16.27 -10.49
N LEU A 67 -10.95 -16.75 -11.34
CA LEU A 67 -11.24 -17.83 -12.29
C LEU A 67 -11.60 -19.15 -11.60
N ALA A 68 -10.87 -19.53 -10.55
CA ALA A 68 -11.11 -20.79 -9.86
C ALA A 68 -12.47 -20.82 -9.14
N LEU A 69 -12.92 -19.70 -8.59
CA LEU A 69 -14.17 -19.61 -7.83
C LEU A 69 -15.39 -19.28 -8.70
N HIS A 70 -15.20 -18.51 -9.78
CA HIS A 70 -16.32 -17.96 -10.55
C HIS A 70 -16.29 -18.31 -12.05
N GLY A 71 -15.21 -18.93 -12.55
CA GLY A 71 -15.04 -19.25 -13.97
C GLY A 71 -14.85 -18.03 -14.89
N THR A 72 -14.73 -16.83 -14.33
CA THR A 72 -14.56 -15.55 -15.03
C THR A 72 -13.77 -14.58 -14.16
N THR A 73 -13.11 -13.60 -14.77
CA THR A 73 -12.45 -12.48 -14.07
C THR A 73 -13.39 -11.31 -13.81
N LYS A 74 -14.55 -11.27 -14.45
CA LYS A 74 -15.54 -10.20 -14.33
C LYS A 74 -16.52 -10.50 -13.21
N LEU A 75 -16.41 -9.76 -12.11
CA LEU A 75 -17.19 -9.96 -10.90
C LEU A 75 -17.96 -8.69 -10.55
N LYS A 76 -19.13 -8.87 -9.93
CA LYS A 76 -19.88 -7.76 -9.35
C LYS A 76 -19.47 -7.59 -7.89
N VAL A 77 -18.88 -6.45 -7.55
CA VAL A 77 -18.43 -6.09 -6.20
C VAL A 77 -19.25 -4.88 -5.72
N GLY A 78 -20.20 -5.14 -4.83
CA GLY A 78 -21.21 -4.13 -4.48
C GLY A 78 -22.10 -3.81 -5.69
N ASP A 79 -22.11 -2.54 -6.11
CA ASP A 79 -22.84 -2.04 -7.26
C ASP A 79 -21.98 -1.92 -8.54
N LYS A 80 -20.68 -2.23 -8.46
CA LYS A 80 -19.73 -2.06 -9.58
C LYS A 80 -19.36 -3.40 -10.23
N ASP A 81 -19.17 -3.36 -11.54
CA ASP A 81 -18.55 -4.46 -12.29
C ASP A 81 -17.03 -4.25 -12.35
N ILE A 82 -16.29 -5.24 -11.87
CA ILE A 82 -14.83 -5.21 -11.75
C ILE A 82 -14.24 -6.36 -12.55
N ASP A 83 -13.23 -6.08 -13.38
CA ASP A 83 -12.50 -7.10 -14.13
C ASP A 83 -11.12 -7.35 -13.47
N PHE A 84 -10.96 -8.51 -12.86
CA PHE A 84 -9.70 -8.96 -12.26
C PHE A 84 -8.74 -9.59 -13.26
N LYS A 85 -8.93 -9.33 -14.56
CA LYS A 85 -8.00 -9.75 -15.61
C LYS A 85 -6.75 -8.88 -15.56
N ARG A 86 -5.58 -9.51 -15.51
CA ARG A 86 -4.29 -8.82 -15.56
C ARG A 86 -3.96 -8.34 -16.98
N PRO A 87 -3.07 -7.34 -17.16
CA PRO A 87 -2.33 -6.61 -16.13
C PRO A 87 -3.17 -5.53 -15.44
N PHE A 88 -2.94 -5.32 -14.15
CA PHE A 88 -3.54 -4.21 -13.41
C PHE A 88 -2.81 -2.91 -13.71
N GLN A 89 -3.54 -1.80 -13.64
CA GLN A 89 -2.96 -0.48 -13.86
C GLN A 89 -1.95 -0.17 -12.74
N ARG A 90 -0.89 0.59 -13.05
CA ARG A 90 0.10 1.06 -12.08
C ARG A 90 0.18 2.57 -12.16
N VAL A 91 0.03 3.24 -11.03
CA VAL A 91 0.04 4.70 -10.91
C VAL A 91 0.91 5.05 -9.71
N THR A 92 1.75 6.09 -9.79
CA THR A 92 2.51 6.53 -8.61
C THR A 92 1.60 7.31 -7.66
N MET A 93 1.88 7.30 -6.36
CA MET A 93 1.16 8.12 -5.36
C MET A 93 1.13 9.60 -5.77
N THR A 94 2.26 10.12 -6.26
CA THR A 94 2.38 11.49 -6.76
C THR A 94 1.46 11.73 -7.96
N ASP A 95 1.48 10.86 -8.97
CA ASP A 95 0.66 11.02 -10.17
C ASP A 95 -0.83 10.92 -9.84
N ALA A 96 -1.21 10.02 -8.93
CA ALA A 96 -2.57 9.87 -8.43
C ALA A 96 -3.11 11.17 -7.82
N ILE A 97 -2.35 11.75 -6.89
CA ILE A 97 -2.71 13.02 -6.25
C ILE A 97 -2.76 14.14 -7.29
N LYS A 98 -1.77 14.22 -8.18
CA LYS A 98 -1.70 15.26 -9.20
C LYS A 98 -2.88 15.18 -10.18
N GLU A 99 -3.28 13.99 -10.59
CA GLU A 99 -4.42 13.76 -11.48
C GLU A 99 -5.74 14.21 -10.84
N HIS A 100 -5.98 13.85 -9.58
CA HIS A 100 -7.27 14.06 -8.92
C HIS A 100 -7.40 15.40 -8.18
N THR A 101 -6.28 16.07 -7.89
CA THR A 101 -6.27 17.33 -7.14
C THR A 101 -5.66 18.50 -7.91
N GLY A 102 -4.84 18.23 -8.93
CA GLY A 102 -4.04 19.24 -9.64
C GLY A 102 -2.77 19.67 -8.91
N PHE A 103 -2.54 19.20 -7.67
CA PHE A 103 -1.36 19.55 -6.88
C PHE A 103 -0.24 18.52 -7.04
N ASP A 104 1.00 19.00 -7.15
CA ASP A 104 2.20 18.17 -7.16
C ASP A 104 2.85 18.16 -5.77
N ILE A 105 2.91 16.98 -5.15
CA ILE A 105 3.49 16.78 -3.82
C ILE A 105 5.01 16.55 -3.85
N SER A 106 5.62 16.42 -5.03
CA SER A 106 7.04 16.11 -5.17
C SER A 106 7.93 17.15 -4.53
N GLY A 107 8.80 16.72 -3.61
CA GLY A 107 9.76 17.59 -2.93
C GLY A 107 9.13 18.66 -2.03
N LYS A 108 7.83 18.57 -1.73
CA LYS A 108 7.14 19.55 -0.89
C LYS A 108 7.53 19.39 0.58
N THR A 109 7.67 20.54 1.23
CA THR A 109 7.84 20.65 2.68
C THR A 109 6.52 20.36 3.40
N GLU A 110 6.58 20.08 4.70
CA GLU A 110 5.37 19.88 5.51
C GLU A 110 4.45 21.11 5.47
N ASP A 111 5.00 22.32 5.57
CA ASP A 111 4.23 23.57 5.52
C ASP A 111 3.49 23.75 4.18
N GLU A 112 4.15 23.42 3.06
CA GLU A 112 3.49 23.45 1.75
C GLU A 112 2.37 22.40 1.64
N LEU A 113 2.55 21.21 2.20
CA LEU A 113 1.51 20.18 2.22
C LEU A 113 0.32 20.58 3.09
N ARG A 114 0.56 21.25 4.23
CA ARG A 114 -0.52 21.82 5.06
C ARG A 114 -1.35 22.85 4.29
N LEU A 115 -0.70 23.68 3.46
CA LEU A 115 -1.41 24.61 2.58
C LEU A 115 -2.25 23.88 1.53
N ILE A 116 -1.71 22.82 0.91
CA ILE A 116 -2.45 21.99 -0.04
C ILE A 116 -3.67 21.34 0.63
N CYS A 117 -3.53 20.76 1.84
CA CYS A 117 -4.65 20.20 2.59
C CYS A 117 -5.74 21.25 2.85
N LYS A 118 -5.34 22.47 3.22
CA LYS A 118 -6.27 23.58 3.45
C LYS A 118 -7.02 23.96 2.17
N ASP A 119 -6.34 24.08 1.03
CA ASP A 119 -6.96 24.39 -0.27
C ASP A 119 -7.94 23.30 -0.71
N LEU A 120 -7.65 22.05 -0.34
CA LEU A 120 -8.48 20.88 -0.60
C LEU A 120 -9.60 20.66 0.44
N ASN A 121 -9.71 21.52 1.45
CA ASN A 121 -10.62 21.38 2.60
C ASN A 121 -10.51 20.01 3.28
N ILE A 122 -9.27 19.59 3.57
CA ILE A 122 -8.96 18.38 4.32
C ILE A 122 -8.70 18.77 5.78
N GLU A 123 -9.34 18.08 6.72
CA GLU A 123 -9.11 18.30 8.14
C GLU A 123 -7.71 17.81 8.52
N ILE A 124 -6.93 18.67 9.17
CA ILE A 124 -5.56 18.36 9.61
C ILE A 124 -5.38 18.81 11.06
N ASP A 125 -4.47 18.12 11.76
CA ASP A 125 -4.01 18.53 13.09
C ASP A 125 -2.50 18.79 13.12
N ASN A 126 -2.02 19.35 14.23
CA ASN A 126 -0.61 19.75 14.40
C ASN A 126 0.33 18.57 14.68
N THR A 127 -0.20 17.37 14.92
CA THR A 127 0.56 16.13 15.13
C THR A 127 0.82 15.39 13.82
N MET A 128 0.07 15.71 12.76
CA MET A 128 0.26 15.13 11.44
C MET A 128 1.57 15.62 10.80
N GLY A 129 2.56 14.75 10.68
CA GLY A 129 3.76 15.01 9.89
C GLY A 129 3.51 14.85 8.39
N LYS A 130 4.54 15.16 7.58
CA LYS A 130 4.53 15.07 6.10
C LYS A 130 3.85 13.80 5.53
N GLY A 131 4.22 12.62 6.02
CA GLY A 131 3.66 11.36 5.54
C GLY A 131 2.15 11.25 5.78
N LYS A 132 1.67 11.68 6.96
CA LYS A 132 0.25 11.64 7.28
C LYS A 132 -0.56 12.66 6.47
N LEU A 133 0.01 13.83 6.17
CA LEU A 133 -0.65 14.81 5.29
C LEU A 133 -0.86 14.24 3.88
N ILE A 134 0.14 13.55 3.33
CA ILE A 134 0.04 12.92 2.00
C ILE A 134 -1.00 11.80 2.01
N ASP A 135 -1.00 10.98 3.06
CA ASP A 135 -2.02 9.94 3.31
C ASP A 135 -3.44 10.51 3.27
N GLU A 136 -3.69 11.60 4.02
CA GLU A 136 -5.01 12.26 4.03
C GLU A 136 -5.39 12.85 2.67
N ILE A 137 -4.44 13.46 1.93
CA ILE A 137 -4.70 13.95 0.55
C ILE A 137 -5.12 12.80 -0.36
N PHE A 138 -4.41 11.67 -0.30
CA PHE A 138 -4.72 10.51 -1.11
C PHE A 138 -6.06 9.87 -0.71
N GLY A 139 -6.28 9.62 0.58
CA GLY A 139 -7.49 9.01 1.11
C GLY A 139 -8.75 9.79 0.76
N GLU A 140 -8.75 11.10 1.02
CA GLU A 140 -9.92 11.97 0.80
C GLU A 140 -10.21 12.24 -0.68
N LYS A 141 -9.16 12.40 -1.50
CA LYS A 141 -9.32 12.91 -2.88
C LYS A 141 -9.10 11.89 -3.98
N CYS A 142 -8.39 10.80 -3.71
CA CYS A 142 -7.92 9.87 -4.75
C CYS A 142 -8.57 8.49 -4.64
N GLU A 143 -8.57 7.85 -3.47
CA GLU A 143 -8.95 6.42 -3.29
C GLU A 143 -10.21 6.02 -4.05
N ARG A 144 -11.31 6.76 -3.87
CA ARG A 144 -12.62 6.49 -4.46
C ARG A 144 -12.64 6.38 -5.99
N HIS A 145 -11.64 6.92 -6.67
CA HIS A 145 -11.55 6.92 -8.13
C HIS A 145 -11.02 5.58 -8.69
N TYR A 146 -10.32 4.78 -7.88
CA TYR A 146 -9.73 3.50 -8.29
C TYR A 146 -10.73 2.35 -8.19
N ILE A 147 -11.66 2.30 -9.14
CA ILE A 147 -12.70 1.26 -9.20
C ILE A 147 -12.14 -0.07 -9.72
N GLN A 148 -11.38 -0.04 -10.82
CA GLN A 148 -10.69 -1.23 -11.34
C GLN A 148 -9.40 -1.48 -10.55
N PRO A 149 -8.89 -2.73 -10.51
CA PRO A 149 -7.66 -3.04 -9.80
C PRO A 149 -6.50 -2.18 -10.27
N THR A 150 -5.95 -1.39 -9.35
CA THR A 150 -4.88 -0.43 -9.62
C THR A 150 -3.84 -0.50 -8.51
N PHE A 151 -2.59 -0.75 -8.87
CA PHE A 151 -1.47 -0.59 -7.96
C PHE A 151 -1.10 0.89 -7.85
N ILE A 152 -1.21 1.44 -6.65
CA ILE A 152 -0.62 2.72 -6.29
C ILE A 152 0.79 2.44 -5.82
N THR A 153 1.78 3.15 -6.35
CA THR A 153 3.20 2.80 -6.24
C THR A 153 4.05 3.97 -5.78
N ASP A 154 5.28 3.67 -5.34
CA ASP A 154 6.35 4.63 -5.06
C ASP A 154 5.99 5.64 -3.97
N TYR A 155 5.65 5.13 -2.78
CA TYR A 155 5.23 5.93 -1.62
C TYR A 155 6.40 6.74 -1.04
N PRO A 156 6.15 7.95 -0.52
CA PRO A 156 7.15 8.72 0.23
C PRO A 156 7.79 7.92 1.37
N ILE A 157 9.08 8.17 1.62
CA ILE A 157 9.85 7.47 2.66
C ILE A 157 9.29 7.71 4.07
N GLU A 158 8.73 8.89 4.32
CA GLU A 158 8.16 9.27 5.62
C GLU A 158 6.92 8.43 6.00
N MET A 159 6.31 7.75 5.02
CA MET A 159 5.13 6.88 5.22
C MET A 159 5.51 5.40 5.35
N SER A 160 6.79 5.06 5.16
CA SER A 160 7.19 3.71 4.75
C SER A 160 8.43 3.24 5.52
N PRO A 161 8.33 3.07 6.86
CA PRO A 161 9.49 2.84 7.75
C PRO A 161 10.18 1.49 7.55
N LEU A 162 9.51 0.52 6.95
CA LEU A 162 10.03 -0.84 6.72
C LEU A 162 10.35 -1.11 5.25
N CYS A 163 10.16 -0.12 4.38
CA CYS A 163 10.28 -0.26 2.94
C CYS A 163 11.64 0.24 2.46
N LYS A 164 12.26 -0.50 1.54
CA LYS A 164 13.51 -0.10 0.92
C LYS A 164 13.36 1.21 0.14
N ARG A 165 14.37 2.07 0.20
CA ARG A 165 14.43 3.29 -0.63
C ARG A 165 14.32 2.93 -2.10
N HIS A 166 13.61 3.75 -2.87
CA HIS A 166 13.44 3.54 -4.29
C HIS A 166 14.78 3.68 -5.03
N ARG A 167 15.10 2.72 -5.91
CA ARG A 167 16.41 2.60 -6.57
C ARG A 167 16.84 3.84 -7.38
N SER A 168 15.88 4.64 -7.83
CA SER A 168 16.12 5.84 -8.64
C SER A 168 15.80 7.16 -7.92
N ASN A 169 15.11 7.12 -6.78
CA ASN A 169 14.71 8.33 -6.05
C ASN A 169 14.70 8.04 -4.53
N PRO A 170 15.69 8.49 -3.77
CA PRO A 170 15.82 8.14 -2.35
C PRO A 170 14.71 8.74 -1.44
N GLU A 171 13.96 9.73 -1.92
CA GLU A 171 12.81 10.31 -1.22
C GLU A 171 11.56 9.41 -1.26
N LEU A 172 11.58 8.39 -2.12
CA LEU A 172 10.50 7.43 -2.29
C LEU A 172 10.94 6.04 -1.82
N THR A 173 9.97 5.14 -1.71
CA THR A 173 10.18 3.74 -1.35
C THR A 173 9.59 2.82 -2.40
N GLU A 174 10.17 1.63 -2.54
CA GLU A 174 9.65 0.57 -3.41
C GLU A 174 8.44 -0.10 -2.76
N ARG A 175 7.35 0.65 -2.58
CA ARG A 175 6.10 0.21 -1.96
C ARG A 175 4.95 0.34 -2.93
N PHE A 176 3.97 -0.55 -2.80
CA PHE A 176 2.69 -0.42 -3.45
C PHE A 176 1.53 -0.82 -2.54
N GLU A 177 0.36 -0.30 -2.87
CA GLU A 177 -0.94 -0.79 -2.40
C GLU A 177 -1.80 -1.14 -3.61
N LEU A 178 -2.63 -2.17 -3.50
CA LEU A 178 -3.62 -2.53 -4.52
C LEU A 178 -4.97 -1.95 -4.13
N MET A 179 -5.46 -1.01 -4.92
CA MET A 179 -6.79 -0.42 -4.77
C MET A 179 -7.80 -1.15 -5.67
N VAL A 180 -8.96 -1.52 -5.10
CA VAL A 180 -10.08 -2.13 -5.82
C VAL A 180 -11.38 -1.55 -5.26
N ASN A 181 -12.25 -1.05 -6.14
CA ASN A 181 -13.51 -0.39 -5.74
C ASN A 181 -13.33 0.75 -4.71
N GLY A 182 -12.23 1.49 -4.83
CA GLY A 182 -11.85 2.56 -3.91
C GLY A 182 -11.53 2.10 -2.49
N LYS A 183 -11.02 0.86 -2.35
CA LYS A 183 -10.54 0.29 -1.09
C LYS A 183 -9.22 -0.43 -1.28
N GLU A 184 -8.37 -0.33 -0.27
CA GLU A 184 -7.14 -1.11 -0.19
C GLU A 184 -7.47 -2.61 -0.06
N LEU A 185 -6.88 -3.42 -0.93
CA LEU A 185 -6.96 -4.88 -0.89
C LEU A 185 -5.66 -5.53 -0.38
N CYS A 186 -4.51 -4.90 -0.65
CA CYS A 186 -3.24 -5.31 -0.07
C CYS A 186 -2.22 -4.17 -0.09
N ASN A 187 -1.19 -4.34 0.74
CA ASN A 187 0.04 -3.55 0.78
C ASN A 187 1.24 -4.49 0.61
N ALA A 188 2.28 -4.06 -0.11
CA ALA A 188 3.55 -4.77 -0.21
C ALA A 188 4.70 -3.87 -0.68
N TYR A 189 5.94 -4.32 -0.48
CA TYR A 189 7.12 -3.53 -0.80
C TYR A 189 8.38 -4.39 -0.98
N SER A 190 9.42 -3.80 -1.56
CA SER A 190 10.77 -4.34 -1.41
C SER A 190 11.24 -4.09 0.02
N GLU A 191 11.70 -5.15 0.68
CA GLU A 191 12.01 -5.12 2.10
C GLU A 191 13.25 -4.30 2.42
N LEU A 192 13.16 -3.45 3.46
CA LEU A 192 14.34 -2.82 4.04
C LEU A 192 15.16 -3.88 4.77
N ASN A 193 16.39 -4.09 4.27
CA ASN A 193 17.31 -5.10 4.79
C ASN A 193 18.65 -4.51 5.25
N ASP A 194 18.80 -3.18 5.22
CA ASP A 194 19.92 -2.47 5.86
C ASP A 194 19.59 -2.26 7.34
N PRO A 195 20.28 -2.94 8.27
CA PRO A 195 19.97 -2.82 9.70
C PRO A 195 20.31 -1.44 10.28
N ILE A 196 21.19 -0.66 9.64
CA ILE A 196 21.54 0.70 10.09
C ILE A 196 20.40 1.65 9.74
N ASP A 197 19.94 1.66 8.48
CA ASP A 197 18.77 2.45 8.05
C ASP A 197 17.52 2.03 8.83
N GLN A 198 17.33 0.72 9.08
CA GLN A 198 16.19 0.25 9.85
C GLN A 198 16.19 0.76 11.30
N LEU A 199 17.37 0.85 11.94
CA LEU A 199 17.51 1.40 13.29
C LEU A 199 17.24 2.90 13.30
N GLU A 200 17.77 3.64 12.33
CA GLU A 200 17.56 5.09 12.19
C GLU A 200 16.07 5.42 12.03
N ARG A 201 15.31 4.63 11.25
CA ARG A 201 13.86 4.83 11.08
C ARG A 201 13.01 4.51 12.30
N PHE A 202 13.56 3.80 13.29
CA PHE A 202 12.88 3.55 14.56
C PHE A 202 13.14 4.62 15.62
N GLN A 203 14.14 5.49 15.43
CA GLN A 203 14.54 6.55 16.36
C GLN A 203 13.83 7.86 16.03
#